data_AF-A0A524PS24-F1
#
_entry.id   AF-A0A524PS24-F1
#
_cell.length_a   1.000
_cell.length_b   1.000
_cell.length_c   1.000
_cell.angle_alpha   90.00
_cell.angle_beta   90.00
_cell.angle_gamma   90.00
#
_symmetry.space_group_name_H-M   'P 1'
#
loop_
_entity.id
_entity.type
_entity.pdbx_description
1 polymer ?
#
loop_
_entity_poly.entity_id
_entity_poly.type
_entity_poly.pdbx_seq_one_letter_code
_entity_poly.pdbx_strand_id
1 'polypeptide(L)'
;MNGNSAIDELKGTVLEIQRMSTEDGPGLRTTVFFKGCSLNCAWCHNPESIERRSQLQWIETRCIGCGLCIEACPRGALSMSGSGVAIDRELCEGCGTCAECCPSTALELMGGTWTVSALVDEALKDASYFGAAGGVTASGGEAAIQAPFVSAFFKELNHRGIHTAL
;
A
#
# COMPACT_ATOMS: atom_id res chain seq x y z
N MET A 1 -14.00 4.53 27.06
CA MET A 1 -13.85 3.55 25.98
C MET A 1 -14.94 3.83 24.96
N ASN A 2 -14.64 4.54 23.86
CA ASN A 2 -15.51 4.76 22.66
C ASN A 2 -14.84 5.72 21.63
N GLY A 3 -13.51 5.88 21.65
CA GLY A 3 -12.80 6.83 20.78
C GLY A 3 -12.30 6.26 19.45
N ASN A 4 -12.06 4.94 19.35
CA ASN A 4 -11.46 4.32 18.15
C ASN A 4 -12.43 4.14 16.98
N SER A 5 -13.74 4.14 17.21
CA SER A 5 -14.70 3.75 16.17
C SER A 5 -14.74 4.75 15.01
N ALA A 6 -14.67 6.06 15.29
CA ALA A 6 -14.78 7.09 14.25
C ALA A 6 -13.47 7.28 13.45
N ILE A 7 -12.31 6.99 14.05
CA ILE A 7 -11.02 7.13 13.35
C ILE A 7 -10.83 6.00 12.33
N ASP A 8 -11.38 4.82 12.62
CA ASP A 8 -11.25 3.63 11.79
C ASP A 8 -12.27 3.56 10.63
N GLU A 9 -13.21 4.52 10.58
CA GLU A 9 -14.00 4.81 9.39
C GLU A 9 -13.15 5.46 8.29
N LEU A 10 -12.09 6.19 8.65
CA LEU A 10 -11.15 6.73 7.66
C LEU A 10 -10.32 5.59 7.05
N LYS A 11 -10.34 5.53 5.73
CA LYS A 11 -9.55 4.58 4.94
C LYS A 11 -8.48 5.30 4.14
N GLY A 12 -7.30 4.71 4.10
CA GLY A 12 -6.17 5.15 3.29
C GLY A 12 -5.69 4.04 2.37
N THR A 13 -5.21 4.40 1.19
CA THR A 13 -4.60 3.45 0.26
C THR A 13 -3.08 3.55 0.35
N VAL A 14 -2.44 2.48 0.82
CA VAL A 14 -0.99 2.36 1.00
C VAL A 14 -0.44 1.44 -0.07
N LEU A 15 0.56 1.92 -0.81
CA LEU A 15 1.28 1.17 -1.82
C LEU A 15 2.17 0.10 -1.18
N GLU A 16 3.04 0.53 -0.28
CA GLU A 16 4.10 -0.28 0.31
C GLU A 16 4.47 0.26 1.70
N ILE A 17 4.97 -0.61 2.57
CA ILE A 17 5.60 -0.23 3.84
C ILE A 17 7.05 -0.68 3.78
N GLN A 18 7.96 0.27 3.58
CA GLN A 18 9.39 0.02 3.62
C GLN A 18 9.88 0.08 5.07
N ARG A 19 10.51 -1.00 5.50
CA ARG A 19 11.01 -1.18 6.86
C ARG A 19 12.46 -0.72 6.94
N MET A 20 12.86 -0.17 8.08
CA MET A 20 14.28 0.10 8.41
C MET A 20 14.98 1.05 7.41
N SER A 21 14.28 2.06 6.91
CA SER A 21 14.86 3.09 6.05
C SER A 21 15.73 4.07 6.84
N THR A 22 16.90 4.41 6.29
CA THR A 22 17.83 5.43 6.81
C THR A 22 17.80 6.72 6.01
N GLU A 23 17.13 6.71 4.84
CA GLU A 23 17.17 7.82 3.88
C GLU A 23 15.93 8.72 3.95
N ASP A 24 14.83 8.23 4.55
CA ASP A 24 13.53 8.92 4.60
C ASP A 24 13.34 9.77 5.86
N GLY A 25 14.44 10.31 6.41
CA GLY A 25 14.45 11.21 7.56
C GLY A 25 15.46 10.80 8.63
N PRO A 26 15.52 11.53 9.76
CA PRO A 26 16.46 11.25 10.83
C PRO A 26 16.21 9.88 11.50
N GLY A 27 17.30 9.21 11.86
CA GLY A 27 17.27 7.91 12.52
C GLY A 27 16.75 6.78 11.63
N LEU A 28 16.41 5.66 12.24
CA LEU A 28 15.86 4.51 11.53
C LEU A 28 14.34 4.61 11.47
N ARG A 29 13.77 4.46 10.27
CA ARG A 29 12.36 4.76 10.04
C ARG A 29 11.62 3.65 9.32
N THR A 30 10.33 3.55 9.61
CA THR A 30 9.40 2.81 8.77
C THR A 30 8.71 3.80 7.84
N THR A 31 8.94 3.66 6.54
CA THR A 31 8.39 4.56 5.51
C THR A 31 7.13 3.92 4.93
N VAL A 32 6.00 4.61 5.06
CA VAL A 32 4.71 4.20 4.49
C VAL A 32 4.51 4.96 3.19
N PHE A 33 4.55 4.26 2.06
CA PHE A 33 4.30 4.82 0.74
C PHE A 33 2.81 4.79 0.44
N PHE A 34 2.20 5.95 0.22
CA PHE A 34 0.79 6.10 -0.11
C PHE A 34 0.57 6.04 -1.64
N LYS A 35 -0.68 5.75 -2.04
CA LYS A 35 -1.12 5.89 -3.44
C LYS A 35 -1.85 7.23 -3.65
N GLY A 36 -1.93 7.64 -4.91
CA GLY A 36 -2.49 8.90 -5.37
C GLY A 36 -1.41 9.97 -5.52
N CYS A 37 -1.17 10.45 -6.75
CA CYS A 37 -0.35 11.62 -7.04
C CYS A 37 -1.07 12.51 -8.04
N SER A 38 -1.16 13.82 -7.76
CA SER A 38 -1.75 14.79 -8.69
C SER A 38 -0.78 15.18 -9.80
N LEU A 39 0.48 14.76 -9.69
CA LEU A 39 1.50 14.95 -10.69
C LEU A 39 1.60 13.71 -11.59
N ASN A 40 2.07 13.93 -12.82
CA ASN A 40 2.35 12.87 -13.78
C ASN A 40 3.75 13.11 -14.37
N CYS A 41 4.76 12.99 -13.50
CA CYS A 41 6.14 13.29 -13.84
C CYS A 41 6.64 12.34 -14.94
N ALA A 42 7.34 12.88 -15.95
CA ALA A 42 7.88 12.09 -17.06
C ALA A 42 8.85 10.98 -16.62
N TRP A 43 9.50 11.16 -15.47
CA TRP A 43 10.41 10.18 -14.86
C TRP A 43 9.99 9.90 -13.41
N CYS A 44 8.71 9.58 -13.21
CA CYS A 44 8.23 9.15 -11.90
C CYS A 44 9.02 7.93 -11.44
N HIS A 45 9.57 7.99 -10.22
CA HIS A 45 10.29 6.87 -9.61
C HIS A 45 9.32 5.72 -9.28
N ASN A 46 8.09 6.08 -8.87
CA ASN A 46 7.05 5.16 -8.41
C ASN A 46 5.75 5.39 -9.21
N PRO A 47 5.71 5.12 -10.53
CA PRO A 47 4.54 5.38 -11.38
C PRO A 47 3.27 4.64 -10.91
N GLU A 48 3.43 3.49 -10.28
CA GLU A 48 2.36 2.72 -9.63
C GLU A 48 1.71 3.45 -8.44
N SER A 49 2.36 4.48 -7.88
CA SER A 49 1.76 5.33 -6.84
C SER A 49 0.81 6.39 -7.39
N ILE A 50 0.79 6.67 -8.70
CA ILE A 50 0.05 7.80 -9.28
C ILE A 50 -1.47 7.61 -9.14
N GLU A 51 -1.97 6.46 -9.59
CA GLU A 51 -3.38 6.13 -9.49
C GLU A 51 -3.77 5.88 -8.03
N ARG A 52 -4.86 6.49 -7.57
CA ARG A 52 -5.32 6.31 -6.18
C ARG A 52 -5.91 4.93 -5.93
N ARG A 53 -6.55 4.34 -6.95
CA ARG A 53 -7.18 3.03 -6.86
C ARG A 53 -6.15 1.92 -6.78
N SER A 54 -6.49 0.84 -6.09
CA SER A 54 -5.72 -0.40 -6.09
C SER A 54 -5.62 -0.97 -7.50
N GLN A 55 -4.44 -1.45 -7.87
CA GLN A 55 -4.18 -2.00 -9.19
C GLN A 55 -3.52 -3.36 -9.08
N LEU A 56 -4.05 -4.33 -9.81
CA LEU A 56 -3.43 -5.64 -9.90
C LEU A 56 -2.19 -5.59 -10.78
N GLN A 57 -1.10 -6.18 -10.36
CA GLN A 57 0.10 -6.39 -11.16
C GLN A 57 0.33 -7.88 -11.34
N TRP A 58 0.82 -8.25 -12.51
CA TRP A 58 1.27 -9.60 -12.82
C TRP A 58 2.79 -9.60 -13.02
N ILE A 59 3.48 -10.50 -12.33
CA ILE A 59 4.92 -10.70 -12.37
C ILE A 59 5.19 -11.99 -13.13
N GLU A 60 5.56 -11.83 -14.41
CA GLU A 60 5.77 -12.94 -15.34
C GLU A 60 6.71 -14.01 -14.80
N THR A 61 7.85 -13.61 -14.24
CA THR A 61 8.90 -14.52 -13.75
C THR A 61 8.48 -15.40 -12.57
N ARG A 62 7.39 -15.05 -11.88
CA ARG A 62 6.83 -15.84 -10.77
C ARG A 62 5.66 -16.71 -11.20
N CYS A 63 5.12 -16.50 -12.40
CA CYS A 63 3.89 -17.16 -12.84
C CYS A 63 4.16 -18.62 -13.23
N ILE A 64 3.41 -19.55 -12.64
CA ILE A 64 3.48 -20.99 -12.98
C ILE A 64 2.35 -21.44 -13.92
N GLY A 65 1.51 -20.51 -14.41
CA GLY A 65 0.45 -20.82 -15.38
C GLY A 65 -0.73 -21.66 -14.85
N CYS A 66 -0.94 -21.72 -13.54
CA CYS A 66 -1.95 -22.61 -12.94
C CYS A 66 -3.42 -22.24 -13.23
N GLY A 67 -3.71 -21.00 -13.66
CA GLY A 67 -5.07 -20.57 -14.02
C GLY A 67 -6.01 -20.22 -12.85
N LEU A 68 -5.68 -20.53 -11.60
CA LEU A 68 -6.53 -20.28 -10.42
C LEU A 68 -7.05 -18.83 -10.33
N CYS A 69 -6.20 -17.86 -10.68
CA CYS A 69 -6.58 -16.45 -10.68
C CYS A 69 -7.73 -16.10 -11.63
N ILE A 70 -7.84 -16.81 -12.77
CA ILE A 70 -8.89 -16.61 -13.76
C ILE A 70 -10.22 -17.11 -13.20
N GLU A 71 -10.21 -18.30 -12.62
CA GLU A 71 -11.38 -18.91 -11.98
C GLU A 71 -11.88 -18.10 -10.78
N ALA A 72 -10.94 -17.58 -9.97
CA ALA A 72 -11.26 -16.80 -8.79
C ALA A 72 -11.74 -15.37 -9.09
N CYS A 73 -11.57 -14.86 -10.32
CA CYS A 73 -11.87 -13.46 -10.63
C CYS A 73 -13.38 -13.20 -10.69
N PRO A 74 -13.96 -12.43 -9.75
CA PRO A 74 -15.41 -12.22 -9.71
C PRO A 74 -15.95 -11.36 -10.87
N ARG A 75 -15.06 -10.62 -11.55
CA ARG A 75 -15.40 -9.72 -12.67
C ARG A 75 -15.05 -10.32 -14.04
N GLY A 76 -14.44 -11.51 -14.07
CA GLY A 76 -13.96 -12.11 -15.33
C GLY A 76 -12.89 -11.27 -16.04
N ALA A 77 -12.12 -10.48 -15.29
CA ALA A 77 -11.15 -9.53 -15.83
C ALA A 77 -9.79 -10.16 -16.20
N LEU A 78 -9.61 -11.46 -15.99
CA LEU A 78 -8.36 -12.17 -16.20
C LEU A 78 -8.54 -13.23 -17.30
N SER A 79 -7.55 -13.32 -18.18
CA SER A 79 -7.50 -14.37 -19.21
C SER A 79 -6.09 -14.89 -19.40
N MET A 80 -5.98 -16.11 -19.95
CA MET A 80 -4.69 -16.65 -20.36
C MET A 80 -4.35 -16.17 -21.77
N SER A 81 -3.17 -15.61 -21.94
CA SER A 81 -2.60 -15.19 -23.22
C SER A 81 -1.36 -16.04 -23.54
N GLY A 82 -0.86 -15.95 -24.78
CA GLY A 82 0.36 -16.65 -25.19
C GLY A 82 1.61 -16.24 -24.40
N SER A 83 1.60 -15.07 -23.77
CA SER A 83 2.68 -14.56 -22.92
C SER A 83 2.38 -14.66 -21.43
N GLY A 84 1.28 -15.28 -20.99
CA GLY A 84 0.91 -15.41 -19.57
C GLY A 84 -0.43 -14.76 -19.23
N VAL A 85 -0.60 -14.27 -18.00
CA VAL A 85 -1.89 -13.75 -17.53
C VAL A 85 -2.12 -12.33 -18.06
N ALA A 86 -3.18 -12.13 -18.83
CA ALA A 86 -3.62 -10.81 -19.28
C ALA A 86 -4.69 -10.24 -18.33
N ILE A 87 -4.56 -8.96 -17.98
CA ILE A 87 -5.48 -8.23 -17.10
C ILE A 87 -6.23 -7.19 -17.92
N ASP A 88 -7.54 -7.37 -18.04
CA ASP A 88 -8.44 -6.34 -18.58
C ASP A 88 -8.58 -5.22 -17.53
N ARG A 89 -8.06 -4.03 -17.85
CA ARG A 89 -8.02 -2.88 -16.94
C ARG A 89 -9.34 -2.13 -16.81
N GLU A 90 -10.26 -2.35 -17.74
CA GLU A 90 -11.61 -1.79 -17.71
C GLU A 90 -12.52 -2.63 -16.81
N LEU A 91 -12.36 -3.95 -16.81
CA LEU A 91 -13.12 -4.87 -15.94
C LEU A 91 -12.50 -5.04 -14.55
N CYS A 92 -11.18 -4.90 -14.41
CA CYS A 92 -10.49 -5.10 -13.14
C CYS A 92 -10.69 -3.91 -12.20
N GLU A 93 -11.43 -4.16 -11.12
CA GLU A 93 -11.67 -3.19 -10.04
C GLU A 93 -10.59 -3.23 -8.94
N GLY A 94 -9.60 -4.12 -9.05
CA GLY A 94 -8.51 -4.21 -8.06
C GLY A 94 -8.94 -4.78 -6.71
N CYS A 95 -9.88 -5.74 -6.69
CA CYS A 95 -10.37 -6.36 -5.45
C CYS A 95 -9.36 -7.28 -4.73
N GLY A 96 -8.34 -7.78 -5.44
CA GLY A 96 -7.27 -8.58 -4.84
C GLY A 96 -7.53 -10.09 -4.70
N THR A 97 -8.75 -10.60 -4.94
CA THR A 97 -9.08 -12.03 -4.76
C THR A 97 -8.14 -12.98 -5.51
N CYS A 98 -7.74 -12.59 -6.72
CA CYS A 98 -6.80 -13.34 -7.55
C CYS A 98 -5.36 -13.30 -7.05
N ALA A 99 -4.96 -12.23 -6.36
CA ALA A 99 -3.65 -12.12 -5.70
C ALA A 99 -3.60 -13.01 -4.45
N GLU A 100 -4.66 -12.99 -3.64
CA GLU A 100 -4.79 -13.81 -2.43
C GLU A 100 -4.73 -15.32 -2.74
N CYS A 101 -5.32 -15.76 -3.85
CA CYS A 101 -5.32 -17.17 -4.24
C CYS A 101 -4.09 -17.59 -5.05
N CYS A 102 -3.14 -16.69 -5.35
CA CYS A 102 -2.01 -16.98 -6.22
C CYS A 102 -0.91 -17.74 -5.46
N PRO A 103 -0.72 -19.06 -5.72
CA PRO A 103 0.22 -19.86 -4.93
C PRO A 103 1.68 -19.48 -5.15
N SER A 104 2.00 -18.85 -6.29
CA SER A 104 3.36 -18.45 -6.65
C SER A 104 3.61 -16.96 -6.43
N THR A 105 2.67 -16.20 -5.85
CA THR A 105 2.79 -14.75 -5.63
C THR A 105 3.11 -13.97 -6.91
N ALA A 106 2.61 -14.46 -8.04
CA ALA A 106 2.77 -13.82 -9.35
C ALA A 106 1.74 -12.72 -9.61
N LEU A 107 0.66 -12.67 -8.82
CA LEU A 107 -0.29 -11.57 -8.83
C LEU A 107 -0.18 -10.82 -7.52
N GLU A 108 0.02 -9.51 -7.61
CA GLU A 108 0.17 -8.62 -6.47
C GLU A 108 -0.82 -7.46 -6.60
N LEU A 109 -1.43 -7.07 -5.48
CA LEU A 109 -2.29 -5.91 -5.45
C LEU A 109 -1.49 -4.69 -5.01
N MET A 110 -1.24 -3.77 -5.94
CA MET A 110 -0.58 -2.50 -5.67
C MET A 110 -1.58 -1.52 -5.07
N GLY A 111 -1.53 -1.37 -3.74
CA GLY A 111 -2.44 -0.51 -3.00
C GLY A 111 -3.38 -1.28 -2.07
N GLY A 112 -2.96 -1.52 -0.83
CA GLY A 112 -3.83 -2.03 0.23
C GLY A 112 -4.69 -0.92 0.83
N THR A 113 -5.94 -1.25 1.21
CA THR A 113 -6.79 -0.33 1.98
C THR A 113 -6.57 -0.56 3.48
N TRP A 114 -6.29 0.51 4.22
CA TRP A 114 -5.97 0.45 5.64
C TRP A 114 -6.89 1.32 6.47
N THR A 115 -7.20 0.88 7.69
CA THR A 115 -7.64 1.79 8.76
C THR A 115 -6.45 2.48 9.39
N VAL A 116 -6.73 3.58 10.10
CA VAL A 116 -5.71 4.27 10.89
C VAL A 116 -5.11 3.30 11.92
N SER A 117 -5.94 2.59 12.70
CA SER A 117 -5.46 1.65 13.72
C SER A 117 -4.58 0.54 13.15
N ALA A 118 -5.04 -0.13 12.10
CA ALA A 118 -4.31 -1.23 11.48
C ALA A 118 -2.96 -0.78 10.92
N LEU A 119 -2.91 0.41 10.30
CA LEU A 119 -1.66 0.93 9.76
C LEU A 119 -0.68 1.34 10.87
N VAL A 120 -1.19 1.92 11.97
CA VAL A 120 -0.36 2.22 13.14
C VAL A 120 0.23 0.93 13.72
N ASP A 121 -0.60 -0.07 13.97
CA ASP A 121 -0.15 -1.33 14.56
C ASP A 121 0.85 -2.03 13.63
N GLU A 122 0.65 -1.96 12.31
CA GLU A 122 1.59 -2.47 11.32
C GLU A 122 2.91 -1.70 11.35
N ALA A 123 2.88 -0.36 11.35
CA ALA A 123 4.08 0.48 11.33
C ALA A 123 4.91 0.34 12.62
N LEU A 124 4.27 0.09 13.76
CA LEU A 124 4.92 -0.02 15.06
C LEU A 124 5.56 -1.38 15.35
N LYS A 125 5.44 -2.36 14.45
CA LYS A 125 6.17 -3.64 14.57
C LYS A 125 7.70 -3.44 14.69
N ASP A 126 8.25 -2.36 14.15
CA ASP A 126 9.68 -2.04 14.22
C ASP A 126 10.04 -1.00 15.29
N ALA A 127 9.08 -0.63 16.16
CA ALA A 127 9.27 0.51 17.06
C ALA A 127 10.48 0.37 17.99
N SER A 128 10.87 -0.86 18.34
CA SER A 128 12.07 -1.15 19.12
C SER A 128 13.38 -0.73 18.45
N TYR A 129 13.39 -0.53 17.13
CA TYR A 129 14.58 -0.20 16.35
C TYR A 129 14.73 1.29 16.03
N PHE A 130 13.70 2.11 16.26
CA PHE A 130 13.71 3.53 15.89
C PHE A 130 14.79 4.34 16.64
N GLY A 131 15.14 3.92 17.86
CA GLY A 131 16.03 4.68 18.72
C GLY A 131 15.46 6.07 19.07
N ALA A 132 16.33 7.02 19.41
CA ALA A 132 15.90 8.33 19.89
C ALA A 132 15.42 9.30 18.77
N ALA A 133 15.90 9.11 17.54
CA ALA A 133 15.65 10.03 16.42
C ALA A 133 14.77 9.43 15.31
N GLY A 134 14.59 8.11 15.29
CA GLY A 134 13.81 7.39 14.28
C GLY A 134 12.30 7.50 14.49
N GLY A 135 11.53 6.75 13.68
CA GLY A 135 10.08 6.78 13.77
C GLY A 135 9.40 6.34 12.48
N VAL A 136 8.33 7.01 12.11
CA VAL A 136 7.55 6.68 10.91
C VAL A 136 7.57 7.85 9.92
N THR A 137 7.76 7.56 8.64
CA THR A 137 7.65 8.54 7.55
C THR A 137 6.44 8.21 6.70
N ALA A 138 5.64 9.20 6.32
CA ALA A 138 4.71 9.05 5.21
C ALA A 138 5.39 9.57 3.93
N SER A 139 5.36 8.77 2.87
CA SER A 139 5.90 9.10 1.55
C SER A 139 4.96 8.54 0.49
N GLY A 140 5.36 8.53 -0.79
CA GLY A 140 4.65 7.87 -1.90
C GLY A 140 3.33 8.54 -2.28
N GLY A 141 3.13 8.77 -3.58
CA GLY A 141 2.09 9.70 -4.02
C GLY A 141 2.28 11.07 -3.38
N GLU A 142 1.44 12.05 -3.69
CA GLU A 142 1.41 13.23 -2.83
C GLU A 142 0.61 12.79 -1.60
N ALA A 143 1.24 12.32 -0.52
CA ALA A 143 0.55 11.82 0.68
C ALA A 143 -0.48 12.83 1.23
N ALA A 144 -0.29 14.12 0.94
CA ALA A 144 -1.27 15.18 1.19
C ALA A 144 -2.61 15.01 0.45
N ILE A 145 -2.70 14.24 -0.64
CA ILE A 145 -3.97 13.85 -1.30
C ILE A 145 -4.87 13.05 -0.36
N GLN A 146 -4.26 12.33 0.59
CA GLN A 146 -4.96 11.59 1.64
C GLN A 146 -4.86 12.32 3.00
N ALA A 147 -4.74 13.65 3.00
CA ALA A 147 -4.47 14.46 4.20
C ALA A 147 -5.34 14.14 5.43
N PRO A 148 -6.67 13.91 5.34
CA PRO A 148 -7.46 13.54 6.51
C PRO A 148 -6.99 12.24 7.16
N PHE A 149 -6.67 11.23 6.35
CA PHE A 149 -6.17 9.94 6.83
C PHE A 149 -4.75 10.08 7.39
N VAL A 150 -3.85 10.73 6.66
CA VAL A 150 -2.44 10.94 7.10
C VAL A 150 -2.37 11.77 8.38
N SER A 151 -3.23 12.78 8.53
CA SER A 151 -3.32 13.57 9.76
C SER A 151 -3.77 12.73 10.95
N ALA A 152 -4.80 11.88 10.77
CA ALA A 152 -5.25 10.97 11.82
C ALA A 152 -4.16 9.94 12.19
N PHE A 153 -3.49 9.38 11.18
CA PHE A 153 -2.35 8.47 11.34
C PHE A 153 -1.22 9.09 12.15
N PHE A 154 -0.79 10.31 11.80
CA PHE A 154 0.27 10.99 12.53
C PHE A 154 -0.15 11.39 13.94
N LYS A 155 -1.40 11.81 14.16
CA LYS A 155 -1.89 12.12 15.52
C LYS A 155 -1.79 10.89 16.42
N GLU A 156 -2.20 9.72 15.93
CA GLU A 156 -2.15 8.49 16.70
C GLU A 156 -0.71 8.05 16.99
N LEU A 157 0.20 8.17 16.01
CA LEU A 157 1.63 7.92 16.24
C LEU A 157 2.24 8.87 17.28
N ASN A 158 1.93 10.17 17.17
CA ASN A 158 2.42 11.18 18.12
C ASN A 158 1.87 10.96 19.54
N HIS A 159 0.61 10.53 19.69
CA HIS A 159 0.05 10.15 21.00
C HIS A 159 0.82 8.98 21.65
N ARG A 160 1.44 8.12 20.84
CA ARG A 160 2.29 7.01 21.29
C ARG A 160 3.77 7.39 21.42
N GLY A 161 4.12 8.67 21.27
CA GLY A 161 5.48 9.19 21.39
C GLY A 161 6.39 8.90 20.20
N ILE A 162 5.83 8.58 19.04
CA ILE A 162 6.58 8.20 17.84
C ILE A 162 6.81 9.43 16.97
N HIS A 163 8.07 9.67 16.56
CA HIS A 163 8.39 10.79 15.68
C HIS A 163 7.85 10.55 14.26
N THR A 164 7.15 11.53 13.71
CA THR A 164 6.61 11.48 12.34
C THR A 164 7.39 12.38 11.39
N ALA A 165 7.50 11.99 10.12
CA ALA A 165 8.03 12.83 9.04
C ALA A 165 7.14 12.68 7.79
N LEU A 166 7.08 13.73 6.97
CA LEU A 166 6.40 13.80 5.67
C LEU A 166 7.35 14.44 4.67
#